data_AF-A0A6G2DXQ3-F1
#
_entry.id   AF-A0A6G2DXQ3-F1
#
_cell.length_a   1.000
_cell.length_b   1.000
_cell.length_c   1.000
_cell.angle_alpha   90.00
_cell.angle_beta   90.00
_cell.angle_gamma   90.00
#
_symmetry.space_group_name_H-M   'P 1'
#
loop_
_entity.id
_entity.type
_entity.pdbx_description
1 polymer ?
#
loop_
_entity_poly.entity_id
_entity_poly.type
_entity_poly.pdbx_seq_one_letter_code
_entity_poly.pdbx_strand_id
1 'polypeptide(L)'
;RKVKLPLIWHVHEIIVKPKAISDFINFLMGRYADKIVTVSQAVASHVKQSPFIKEGQVQVIYNGVDNAIYHPMQSSAVREKFGIPEDALVI
;
A
#
# COMPACT_ATOMS: atom_id res chain seq x y z
N ARG A 1 -8.91 -25.87 1.33
CA ARG A 1 -9.65 -24.93 0.46
C ARG A 1 -10.73 -25.72 -0.27
N LYS A 2 -11.99 -25.28 -0.27
CA LYS A 2 -13.11 -26.01 -0.92
C LYS A 2 -13.02 -25.93 -2.44
N VAL A 3 -12.67 -24.76 -2.96
CA VAL A 3 -12.41 -24.53 -4.39
C VAL A 3 -10.88 -24.47 -4.53
N LYS A 4 -10.27 -25.36 -5.33
CA LYS A 4 -8.80 -25.46 -5.49
C LYS A 4 -8.22 -24.35 -6.38
N LEU A 5 -8.74 -23.13 -6.25
CA LEU A 5 -8.28 -21.97 -7.01
C LEU A 5 -7.28 -21.14 -6.22
N PRO A 6 -6.32 -20.48 -6.90
CA PRO A 6 -5.42 -19.54 -6.24
C PRO A 6 -6.19 -18.32 -5.73
N LEU A 7 -5.95 -17.93 -4.48
CA LEU A 7 -6.48 -16.72 -3.87
C LEU A 7 -5.39 -15.65 -3.81
N ILE A 8 -5.58 -14.58 -4.58
CA ILE A 8 -4.76 -13.39 -4.51
C ILE A 8 -5.51 -12.35 -3.68
N TRP A 9 -4.88 -11.87 -2.60
CA TRP A 9 -5.43 -10.83 -1.74
C TRP A 9 -4.77 -9.50 -2.06
N HIS A 10 -5.55 -8.52 -2.54
CA HIS A 10 -5.04 -7.19 -2.85
C HIS A 10 -5.30 -6.23 -1.68
N VAL A 11 -4.25 -5.58 -1.17
CA VAL A 11 -4.31 -4.67 -0.01
C VAL A 11 -3.96 -3.25 -0.47
N HIS A 12 -4.95 -2.35 -0.34
CA HIS A 12 -4.83 -0.94 -0.72
C HIS A 12 -4.59 -0.03 0.49
N GLU A 13 -5.09 -0.44 1.66
CA GLU A 13 -5.11 0.39 2.85
C GLU A 13 -4.39 -0.25 4.03
N ILE A 14 -3.88 0.60 4.92
CA ILE A 14 -3.30 0.21 6.19
C ILE A 14 -4.39 0.30 7.25
N ILE A 15 -4.88 -0.86 7.72
CA ILE A 15 -5.85 -0.91 8.82
C ILE A 15 -5.09 -0.95 10.15
N VAL A 16 -5.04 0.18 10.85
CA VAL A 16 -4.36 0.31 12.15
C VAL A 16 -5.31 0.09 13.32
N LYS A 17 -6.57 0.53 13.19
CA LYS A 17 -7.58 0.41 14.24
C LYS A 17 -8.95 0.02 13.69
N PRO A 18 -9.74 -0.76 14.47
CA PRO A 18 -9.36 -1.37 15.75
C PRO A 18 -8.43 -2.59 15.57
N LYS A 19 -7.46 -2.76 16.48
CA LYS A 19 -6.38 -3.75 16.34
C LYS A 19 -6.88 -5.20 16.21
N ALA A 20 -7.92 -5.56 16.94
CA ALA A 20 -8.51 -6.91 16.88
C ALA A 20 -8.99 -7.27 15.45
N ILE A 21 -9.58 -6.31 14.74
CA ILE A 21 -10.03 -6.51 13.36
C ILE A 21 -8.81 -6.64 12.43
N SER A 22 -7.80 -5.78 12.61
CA SER A 22 -6.55 -5.85 11.83
C SER A 22 -5.85 -7.20 12.00
N ASP A 23 -5.70 -7.68 13.23
CA ASP A 23 -5.07 -8.97 13.52
C ASP A 23 -5.89 -10.15 12.96
N PHE A 24 -7.23 -10.08 13.04
CA PHE A 24 -8.11 -11.09 12.45
C PHE A 24 -7.99 -11.14 10.92
N ILE A 25 -7.98 -9.99 10.25
CA ILE A 25 -7.80 -9.92 8.79
C ILE A 25 -6.41 -10.44 8.41
N ASN A 26 -5.37 -10.05 9.13
CA ASN A 26 -4.01 -10.53 8.88
C ASN A 26 -3.91 -12.05 9.04
N PHE A 27 -4.59 -12.64 10.03
CA PHE A 27 -4.69 -14.08 10.18
C PHE A 27 -5.34 -14.75 8.97
N LEU A 28 -6.51 -14.25 8.52
CA LEU A 28 -7.19 -14.79 7.34
C LEU A 28 -6.31 -14.68 6.09
N MET A 29 -5.70 -13.53 5.88
CA MET A 29 -4.85 -13.25 4.74
C MET A 29 -3.63 -14.19 4.72
N GLY A 30 -2.90 -14.28 5.84
CA GLY A 30 -1.74 -15.18 5.97
C GLY A 30 -2.11 -16.65 5.79
N ARG A 31 -3.29 -17.06 6.28
CA ARG A 31 -3.74 -18.46 6.24
C ARG A 31 -4.28 -18.90 4.88
N TYR A 32 -4.98 -18.02 4.16
CA TYR A 32 -5.76 -18.39 2.99
C TYR A 32 -5.21 -17.86 1.67
N ALA A 33 -4.51 -16.72 1.64
CA ALA A 33 -3.98 -16.16 0.41
C ALA A 33 -2.77 -16.95 -0.08
N ASP A 34 -2.70 -17.23 -1.38
CA ASP A 34 -1.49 -17.73 -2.04
C ASP A 34 -0.47 -16.61 -2.23
N LYS A 35 -0.97 -15.43 -2.61
CA LYS A 35 -0.20 -14.21 -2.76
C LYS A 35 -0.96 -13.03 -2.21
N ILE A 36 -0.22 -12.10 -1.60
CA ILE A 36 -0.71 -10.83 -1.10
C ILE A 36 -0.08 -9.75 -1.97
N VAL A 37 -0.89 -9.03 -2.72
CA VAL A 37 -0.45 -7.89 -3.52
C VAL A 37 -0.67 -6.62 -2.72
N THR A 38 0.35 -5.78 -2.64
CA THR A 38 0.31 -4.52 -1.89
C THR A 38 0.65 -3.37 -2.82
N VAL A 39 -0.08 -2.26 -2.68
CA VAL A 39 0.02 -1.09 -3.58
C VAL A 39 1.25 -0.22 -3.36
N SER A 40 2.01 -0.46 -2.29
CA SER A 40 3.21 0.29 -1.95
C SER A 40 4.09 -0.48 -0.97
N GLN A 41 5.35 -0.04 -0.85
CA GLN A 41 6.27 -0.59 0.14
C GLN A 41 5.80 -0.32 1.58
N ALA A 42 5.11 0.80 1.83
CA ALA A 42 4.57 1.13 3.15
C ALA A 42 3.50 0.11 3.59
N VAL A 43 2.58 -0.24 2.68
CA VAL A 43 1.55 -1.26 2.95
C VAL A 43 2.21 -2.63 3.15
N ALA A 44 3.20 -2.98 2.33
CA ALA A 44 3.94 -4.23 2.48
C ALA A 44 4.65 -4.36 3.83
N SER A 45 5.31 -3.29 4.27
CA SER A 45 5.99 -3.24 5.57
C SER A 45 5.00 -3.40 6.72
N HIS A 46 3.83 -2.75 6.66
CA HIS A 46 2.78 -2.92 7.68
C HIS A 46 2.25 -4.36 7.74
N VAL A 47 1.90 -4.94 6.59
CA VAL A 47 1.39 -6.31 6.51
C VAL A 47 2.41 -7.31 7.06
N LYS A 48 3.70 -7.15 6.72
CA LYS A 48 4.79 -8.04 7.16
C LYS A 48 5.09 -7.97 8.68
N GLN A 49 4.59 -6.96 9.40
CA GLN A 49 4.72 -6.92 10.87
C GLN A 49 3.83 -7.97 11.54
N SER A 50 2.81 -8.48 10.85
CA SER A 50 1.95 -9.53 11.40
C SER A 50 2.65 -10.90 11.39
N PRO A 51 2.64 -11.64 12.53
CA PRO A 51 3.26 -12.96 12.60
C PRO A 51 2.53 -14.02 11.77
N PHE A 52 1.36 -13.72 11.22
CA PHE A 52 0.58 -14.66 10.40
C PHE A 52 1.03 -14.69 8.94
N ILE A 53 1.81 -13.70 8.50
CA ILE A 53 2.22 -13.55 7.11
C ILE A 53 3.53 -14.31 6.88
N LYS A 54 3.52 -15.19 5.87
CA LYS A 54 4.68 -16.00 5.54
C LYS A 54 5.67 -15.23 4.68
N GLU A 55 6.95 -15.57 4.80
CA GLU A 55 7.99 -15.06 3.92
C GLU A 55 7.67 -15.38 2.44
N GLY A 56 7.92 -14.43 1.55
CA GLY A 56 7.62 -14.58 0.11
C GLY A 56 6.14 -14.54 -0.28
N GLN A 57 5.21 -14.44 0.68
CA GLN A 57 3.77 -14.35 0.41
C GLN A 57 3.35 -12.96 -0.09
N VAL A 58 4.11 -11.92 0.27
CA VAL A 58 3.82 -10.51 -0.08
C VAL A 58 4.60 -10.08 -1.32
N GLN A 59 3.91 -9.46 -2.27
CA GLN A 59 4.45 -8.84 -3.46
C GLN A 59 3.97 -7.38 -3.55
N VAL A 60 4.88 -6.47 -3.86
CA VAL A 60 4.54 -5.06 -4.11
C VAL A 60 4.27 -4.90 -5.60
N ILE A 61 3.10 -4.36 -5.92
CA ILE A 61 2.78 -3.83 -7.25
C ILE A 61 2.36 -2.41 -6.99
N TYR A 62 3.23 -1.45 -7.30
CA TYR A 62 2.94 -0.05 -7.07
C TYR A 62 1.64 0.33 -7.78
N ASN A 63 0.71 0.96 -7.05
CA ASN A 63 -0.50 1.48 -7.66
C ASN A 63 -0.08 2.38 -8.82
N GLY A 64 -0.70 2.16 -9.98
CA GLY A 64 -0.27 2.66 -11.27
C GLY A 64 -0.33 4.17 -11.39
N VAL A 65 0.67 4.86 -10.82
CA VAL A 65 1.00 6.22 -11.17
C VAL A 65 2.13 6.10 -12.19
N ASP A 66 1.90 6.58 -13.41
CA ASP A 66 2.93 6.58 -14.44
C ASP A 66 4.07 7.49 -13.97
N ASN A 67 5.18 6.90 -13.53
CA ASN A 67 6.31 7.65 -13.02
C ASN A 67 7.04 8.44 -14.12
N ALA A 68 6.76 8.18 -15.41
CA ALA A 68 7.22 9.08 -16.48
C ALA A 68 6.45 10.41 -16.46
N ILE A 69 5.16 10.36 -16.12
CA ILE A 69 4.29 11.55 -16.02
C ILE A 69 4.39 12.20 -14.64
N TYR A 70 4.38 11.39 -13.59
CA TYR A 70 4.33 11.80 -12.19
C TYR A 70 5.65 11.46 -11.49
N HIS A 71 6.65 12.29 -11.72
CA HIS A 71 7.94 12.27 -11.03
C HIS A 71 8.14 13.56 -10.23
N PRO A 72 9.06 13.57 -9.24
CA PRO A 72 9.40 14.80 -8.54
C PRO A 72 9.84 15.89 -9.54
N MET A 73 9.07 16.96 -9.63
CA MET A 73 9.39 18.15 -10.43
C MET A 73 9.76 19.31 -9.51
N GLN A 74 10.40 20.33 -10.07
CA GLN A 74 10.71 21.56 -9.33
C GLN A 74 9.43 22.24 -8.84
N SER A 75 9.32 22.43 -7.54
CA SER A 75 8.15 23.02 -6.88
C SER A 75 7.92 24.48 -7.28
N SER A 76 8.98 25.21 -7.64
CA SER A 76 8.92 26.61 -8.07
C SER A 76 8.02 26.82 -9.29
N ALA A 77 8.12 25.95 -10.30
CA ALA A 77 7.30 26.03 -11.51
C ALA A 77 5.80 25.83 -11.21
N VAL A 78 5.48 25.00 -10.20
CA VAL A 78 4.10 24.76 -9.76
C VAL A 78 3.60 25.96 -8.96
N ARG A 79 4.41 26.49 -8.04
CA ARG A 79 4.07 27.68 -7.24
C ARG A 79 3.80 28.89 -8.14
N GLU A 80 4.68 29.16 -9.10
CA GLU A 80 4.52 30.26 -10.07
C GLU A 80 3.23 30.10 -10.88
N LYS A 81 2.98 28.91 -11.44
CA LYS A 81 1.77 28.62 -12.23
C LYS A 81 0.47 28.88 -11.48
N PHE A 82 0.44 28.59 -10.18
CA PHE A 82 -0.75 28.75 -9.35
C PHE A 82 -0.74 30.02 -8.49
N GLY A 83 0.26 30.89 -8.64
CA GLY A 83 0.40 32.13 -7.87
C GLY A 83 0.58 31.90 -6.37
N ILE A 84 1.17 30.77 -5.98
CA ILE A 84 1.39 30.41 -4.57
C ILE A 84 2.69 31.10 -4.08
N PRO A 85 2.64 31.96 -3.06
CA PRO A 85 3.83 32.57 -2.47
C PRO A 85 4.84 31.54 -1.98
N GLU A 86 6.14 31.83 -2.01
CA GLU A 86 7.19 30.89 -1.57
C GLU A 86 7.08 30.54 -0.09
N ASP A 87 6.62 31.47 0.74
CA ASP A 87 6.42 31.32 2.18
C ASP A 87 5.05 30.72 2.55
N ALA A 88 4.17 30.49 1.58
CA ALA A 88 2.88 29.89 1.83
C ALA A 88 3.02 28.42 2.22
N LEU A 89 2.34 28.05 3.32
CA LEU A 89 2.12 26.67 3.71
C LEU A 89 1.24 25.97 2.66
N VAL A 90 1.74 24.87 2.11
CA VAL A 90 1.02 23.99 1.17
C VAL A 90 0.79 22.67 1.89
N ILE A 91 -0.45 22.18 1.88
CA ILE A 91 -0.90 20.91 2.52
C ILE A 91 -1.34 19.94 1.44
#